data_AF-A0A482W526-F1
#
_entry.id   AF-A0A482W526-F1
#
_cell.length_a   1.000
_cell.length_b   1.000
_cell.length_c   1.000
_cell.angle_alpha   90.00
_cell.angle_beta   90.00
_cell.angle_gamma   90.00
#
_symmetry.space_group_name_H-M   'P 1'
#
loop_
_entity.id
_entity.type
_entity.pdbx_description
1 polymer ?
#
loop_
_entity_poly.entity_id
_entity_poly.type
_entity_poly.pdbx_seq_one_letter_code
_entity_poly.pdbx_strand_id
1 'polypeptide(L)'
;MVLKHMNFKNVKWFQCEQCLYRTKWKFDLKDHMLKHKNSEDVKWFQCEHCSYKTKLKGDLKKHIVSKHTNSEDVKWFQCNHCSYKAKFKFNLKAHTELTHRDLEDIKWFQCEHCSYKTKSKGNLKIHIVSKHTNPEDVKWFQCECCSYKAKLKSDLKRHIVSKHRNFEDVK
;
A
#
# COMPACT_ATOMS: atom_id res chain seq x y z
N MET A 1 17.73 23.18 12.95
CA MET A 1 16.29 23.43 13.18
C MET A 1 15.75 22.32 14.07
N VAL A 2 15.43 22.66 15.31
CA VAL A 2 15.11 21.70 16.38
C VAL A 2 13.72 21.12 16.17
N LEU A 3 13.62 19.79 16.19
CA LEU A 3 12.38 19.03 16.23
C LEU A 3 11.45 19.65 17.28
N LYS A 4 10.34 20.25 16.83
CA LYS A 4 9.27 20.66 17.73
C LYS A 4 8.76 19.40 18.44
N HIS A 5 9.26 19.16 19.65
CA HIS A 5 8.67 18.22 20.60
C HIS A 5 7.22 18.67 20.81
N MET A 6 6.27 17.98 20.16
CA MET A 6 4.86 18.14 20.51
C MET A 6 4.67 17.51 21.88
N ASN A 7 4.38 18.37 22.85
CA ASN A 7 4.13 18.02 24.24
C ASN A 7 2.74 17.35 24.34
N PHE A 8 2.69 16.01 24.45
CA PHE A 8 1.45 15.20 24.42
C PHE A 8 0.92 14.83 25.80
N LYS A 9 0.75 15.80 26.72
CA LYS A 9 0.32 15.47 28.09
C LYS A 9 -1.19 15.23 28.29
N ASN A 10 -2.07 15.31 27.27
CA ASN A 10 -3.52 15.06 27.44
C ASN A 10 -4.27 14.59 26.17
N VAL A 11 -3.69 13.67 25.39
CA VAL A 11 -4.43 13.09 24.23
C VAL A 11 -5.30 11.93 24.72
N LYS A 12 -6.62 12.10 24.69
CA LYS A 12 -7.57 11.00 24.88
C LYS A 12 -7.53 10.08 23.66
N TRP A 13 -7.14 8.83 23.88
CA TRP A 13 -7.10 7.79 22.84
C TRP A 13 -8.35 6.93 22.90
N PHE A 14 -8.88 6.56 21.74
CA PHE A 14 -9.91 5.55 21.58
C PHE A 14 -9.21 4.23 21.26
N GLN A 15 -9.48 3.20 22.07
CA GLN A 15 -8.86 1.88 21.95
C GLN A 15 -9.90 0.85 21.50
N CYS A 16 -9.47 -0.08 20.66
CA CYS A 16 -10.25 -1.25 20.30
C CYS A 16 -10.22 -2.25 21.46
N GLU A 17 -11.38 -2.82 21.78
CA GLU A 17 -11.51 -3.82 22.84
C GLU A 17 -11.09 -5.23 22.36
N GLN A 18 -10.99 -5.44 21.04
CA GLN A 18 -10.72 -6.74 20.43
C GLN A 18 -9.26 -6.90 19.94
N CYS A 19 -8.48 -5.80 19.91
CA CYS A 19 -7.07 -5.85 19.54
C CYS A 19 -6.32 -4.63 20.07
N LEU A 20 -4.99 -4.60 19.87
CA LEU A 20 -4.12 -3.52 20.35
C LEU A 20 -4.25 -2.19 19.56
N TYR A 21 -5.22 -2.07 18.66
CA TYR A 21 -5.41 -0.87 17.87
C TYR A 21 -5.91 0.29 18.75
N ARG A 22 -5.30 1.46 18.57
CA ARG A 22 -5.71 2.71 19.20
C ARG A 22 -5.57 3.88 18.24
N THR A 23 -6.48 4.84 18.36
CA THR A 23 -6.52 6.04 17.52
C THR A 23 -6.90 7.26 18.34
N LYS A 24 -6.56 8.45 17.83
CA LYS A 24 -6.98 9.72 18.42
C LYS A 24 -8.43 10.08 18.04
N TRP A 25 -8.99 9.41 17.03
CA TRP A 25 -10.28 9.78 16.45
C TRP A 25 -11.32 8.67 16.59
N LYS A 26 -12.50 9.02 17.12
CA LYS A 26 -13.61 8.07 17.30
C LYS A 26 -14.08 7.44 15.98
N PHE A 27 -14.07 8.21 14.89
CA PHE A 27 -14.50 7.69 13.58
C PHE A 27 -13.53 6.63 13.05
N ASP A 28 -12.22 6.80 13.24
CA ASP A 28 -11.21 5.80 12.85
C ASP A 28 -11.40 4.49 13.64
N LEU A 29 -11.78 4.58 14.92
CA LEU A 29 -12.10 3.39 15.71
C LEU A 29 -13.35 2.71 15.14
N LYS A 30 -14.40 3.46 14.80
CA LYS A 30 -15.63 2.93 14.20
C LYS A 30 -15.34 2.21 12.87
N ASP A 31 -14.53 2.82 12.01
CA ASP A 31 -14.10 2.22 10.74
C ASP A 31 -13.22 0.99 10.95
N HIS A 32 -12.32 1.04 11.95
CA HIS A 32 -11.51 -0.11 12.36
C HIS A 32 -12.37 -1.29 12.81
N MET A 33 -13.43 -1.06 13.59
CA MET A 33 -14.31 -2.14 14.08
C MET A 33 -14.96 -2.94 12.94
N LEU A 34 -15.05 -2.40 11.72
CA LEU A 34 -15.53 -3.13 10.56
C LEU A 34 -14.61 -4.30 10.15
N LYS A 35 -13.35 -4.31 10.61
CA LYS A 35 -12.42 -5.43 10.40
C LYS A 35 -12.76 -6.64 11.25
N HIS A 36 -13.36 -6.43 12.41
CA HIS A 36 -13.75 -7.48 13.34
C HIS A 36 -15.17 -8.02 13.09
N LYS A 37 -15.96 -7.32 12.27
CA LYS A 37 -17.27 -7.81 11.85
C LYS A 37 -17.15 -8.88 10.76
N ASN A 38 -17.98 -9.90 10.88
CA ASN A 38 -18.20 -10.92 9.85
C ASN A 38 -18.66 -10.28 8.55
N SER A 39 -18.37 -10.93 7.42
CA SER A 39 -18.66 -10.38 6.09
C SER A 39 -20.15 -10.13 5.84
N GLU A 40 -21.02 -10.90 6.52
CA GLU A 40 -22.48 -10.84 6.42
C GLU A 40 -23.07 -9.62 7.15
N ASP A 41 -22.45 -9.19 8.26
CA ASP A 41 -22.92 -8.06 9.09
C ASP A 41 -22.39 -6.70 8.65
N VAL A 42 -21.63 -6.66 7.55
CA VAL A 42 -21.02 -5.43 7.05
C VAL A 42 -21.73 -4.96 5.80
N LYS A 43 -22.24 -3.73 5.86
CA LYS A 43 -22.68 -3.01 4.67
C LYS A 43 -21.48 -2.71 3.79
N TRP A 44 -21.48 -3.28 2.59
CA TRP A 44 -20.48 -3.02 1.57
C TRP A 44 -20.87 -1.82 0.71
N PHE A 45 -19.87 -1.03 0.33
CA PHE A 45 -19.97 -0.04 -0.72
C PHE A 45 -19.43 -0.65 -2.01
N GLN A 46 -20.28 -0.80 -3.01
CA GLN A 46 -19.94 -1.38 -4.30
C GLN A 46 -19.71 -0.29 -5.34
N CYS A 47 -18.72 -0.50 -6.19
CA CYS A 47 -18.50 0.34 -7.37
C CYS A 47 -19.56 0.03 -8.43
N GLU A 48 -20.13 1.08 -9.01
CA GLU A 48 -21.14 0.95 -10.07
C GLU A 48 -20.51 0.58 -11.42
N HIS A 49 -19.19 0.75 -11.57
CA HIS A 49 -18.47 0.54 -12.83
C HIS A 49 -17.65 -0.75 -12.88
N CYS A 50 -17.49 -1.47 -11.76
CA CYS A 50 -16.78 -2.76 -11.72
C CYS A 50 -17.14 -3.58 -10.46
N SER A 51 -16.59 -4.79 -10.35
CA SER A 51 -16.83 -5.69 -9.21
C SER A 51 -16.16 -5.28 -7.89
N TYR A 52 -15.49 -4.14 -7.82
CA TYR A 52 -14.84 -3.67 -6.59
C TYR A 52 -15.85 -3.33 -5.50
N LYS A 53 -15.61 -3.83 -4.29
CA LYS A 53 -16.38 -3.51 -3.09
C LYS A 53 -15.48 -3.25 -1.90
N THR A 54 -15.90 -2.38 -0.99
CA THR A 54 -15.16 -2.03 0.22
C THR A 54 -16.10 -1.76 1.40
N LYS A 55 -15.59 -1.95 2.62
CA LYS A 55 -16.30 -1.60 3.86
C LYS A 55 -16.28 -0.09 4.13
N LEU A 56 -15.40 0.67 3.47
CA LEU A 56 -15.17 2.09 3.73
C LEU A 56 -15.57 2.97 2.54
N LYS A 57 -16.50 3.91 2.76
CA LYS A 57 -16.97 4.86 1.74
C LYS A 57 -15.83 5.69 1.14
N GLY A 58 -14.86 6.09 1.96
CA GLY A 58 -13.68 6.85 1.51
C GLY A 58 -12.80 6.08 0.52
N ASP A 59 -12.70 4.76 0.68
CA ASP A 59 -11.93 3.91 -0.22
C ASP A 59 -12.64 3.69 -1.54
N LEU A 60 -13.99 3.61 -1.54
CA LEU A 60 -14.75 3.56 -2.78
C LEU A 60 -14.54 4.84 -3.61
N LYS A 61 -14.59 6.02 -2.97
CA LYS A 61 -14.30 7.29 -3.65
C LYS A 61 -12.89 7.31 -4.26
N LYS A 62 -11.87 6.90 -3.51
CA LYS A 62 -10.49 6.81 -4.03
C LYS A 62 -10.39 5.82 -5.18
N HIS A 63 -11.08 4.69 -5.09
CA HIS A 63 -11.13 3.70 -6.16
C HIS A 63 -11.72 4.30 -7.44
N ILE A 64 -12.88 4.97 -7.36
CA ILE A 64 -13.52 5.63 -8.51
C ILE A 64 -12.57 6.65 -9.14
N VAL A 65 -11.98 7.56 -8.35
CA VAL A 65 -11.00 8.55 -8.85
C VAL A 65 -9.79 7.90 -9.53
N SER A 66 -9.36 6.75 -9.01
CA SER A 66 -8.17 6.06 -9.52
C SER A 66 -8.45 5.32 -10.84
N LYS A 67 -9.60 4.66 -10.94
CA LYS A 67 -9.90 3.65 -11.97
C LYS A 67 -10.97 4.04 -12.99
N HIS A 68 -11.89 4.93 -12.60
CA HIS A 68 -13.09 5.24 -13.38
C HIS A 68 -13.24 6.73 -13.71
N THR A 69 -12.35 7.59 -13.21
CA THR A 69 -12.30 9.00 -13.60
C THR A 69 -11.29 9.21 -14.72
N ASN A 70 -11.76 9.82 -15.82
CA ASN A 70 -10.94 10.20 -16.96
C ASN A 70 -9.86 11.20 -16.56
N SER A 71 -8.73 11.19 -17.27
CA SER A 71 -7.57 12.02 -16.94
C SER A 71 -7.90 13.53 -16.93
N GLU A 72 -8.86 13.95 -17.75
CA GLU A 72 -9.31 15.34 -17.89
C GLU A 72 -10.12 15.81 -16.69
N ASP A 73 -10.92 14.92 -16.09
CA ASP A 73 -11.77 15.21 -14.93
C ASP A 73 -11.03 15.03 -13.60
N VAL A 74 -9.84 14.43 -13.62
CA VAL A 74 -9.02 14.26 -12.42
C VAL A 74 -8.46 15.61 -11.98
N LYS A 75 -8.78 16.01 -10.75
CA LYS A 75 -8.04 17.08 -10.08
C LYS A 75 -6.62 16.63 -9.75
N TRP A 76 -5.66 17.08 -10.55
CA TRP A 76 -4.25 16.77 -10.38
C TRP A 76 -3.60 17.64 -9.28
N PHE A 77 -2.75 17.01 -8.48
CA PHE A 77 -1.83 17.69 -7.58
C PHE A 77 -0.47 17.82 -8.29
N GLN A 78 -0.07 19.05 -8.58
CA GLN A 78 1.16 19.38 -9.29
C GLN A 78 2.35 19.50 -8.33
N CYS A 79 3.51 18.96 -8.72
CA CYS A 79 4.76 19.25 -8.04
C CYS A 79 5.26 20.65 -8.40
N ASN A 80 5.72 21.40 -7.40
CA ASN A 80 6.26 22.74 -7.59
C ASN A 80 7.72 22.75 -8.09
N HIS A 81 8.38 21.58 -8.14
CA HIS A 81 9.79 21.46 -8.50
C HIS A 81 10.02 20.75 -9.85
N CYS A 82 9.02 20.07 -10.40
CA CYS A 82 9.11 19.40 -11.69
C CYS A 82 7.73 19.21 -12.34
N SER A 83 7.68 18.61 -13.54
CA SER A 83 6.44 18.36 -14.29
C SER A 83 5.56 17.24 -13.72
N TYR A 84 5.97 16.57 -12.63
CA TYR A 84 5.22 15.47 -12.04
C TYR A 84 3.85 15.88 -11.50
N LYS A 85 2.84 15.07 -11.80
CA LYS A 85 1.45 15.22 -11.33
C LYS A 85 0.99 13.93 -10.64
N ALA A 86 0.20 14.08 -9.58
CA ALA A 86 -0.40 12.95 -8.87
C ALA A 86 -1.90 13.10 -8.69
N LYS A 87 -2.65 11.99 -8.76
CA LYS A 87 -4.09 11.96 -8.46
C LYS A 87 -4.41 12.24 -6.98
N PHE A 88 -3.44 12.03 -6.08
CA PHE A 88 -3.64 12.17 -4.64
C PHE A 88 -2.49 12.94 -3.97
N LYS A 89 -2.83 13.78 -2.99
CA LYS A 89 -1.87 14.60 -2.23
C LYS A 89 -0.77 13.78 -1.56
N PHE A 90 -1.09 12.59 -1.03
CA PHE A 90 -0.10 11.73 -0.37
C PHE A 90 0.96 11.19 -1.36
N ASN A 91 0.57 10.93 -2.61
CA ASN A 91 1.51 10.52 -3.66
C ASN A 91 2.44 11.69 -4.03
N LEU A 92 1.90 12.90 -4.15
CA LEU A 92 2.72 14.09 -4.41
C LEU A 92 3.72 14.34 -3.27
N LYS A 93 3.27 14.20 -2.01
CA LYS A 93 4.13 14.31 -0.83
C LYS A 93 5.27 13.29 -0.88
N ALA A 94 4.95 12.03 -1.09
CA ALA A 94 5.95 10.96 -1.18
C ALA A 94 6.93 11.21 -2.35
N HIS A 95 6.45 11.64 -3.50
CA HIS A 95 7.30 12.04 -4.62
C HIS A 95 8.27 13.17 -4.22
N THR A 96 7.76 14.23 -3.60
CA THR A 96 8.57 15.38 -3.20
C THR A 96 9.66 14.96 -2.18
N GLU A 97 9.29 14.15 -1.18
CA GLU A 97 10.22 13.64 -0.16
C GLU A 97 11.30 12.71 -0.74
N LEU A 98 11.01 11.98 -1.82
CA LEU A 98 11.90 10.97 -2.40
C LEU A 98 12.71 11.46 -3.61
N THR A 99 12.36 12.62 -4.18
CA THR A 99 12.95 13.12 -5.42
C THR A 99 13.53 14.52 -5.28
N HIS A 100 12.98 15.36 -4.40
CA HIS A 100 13.37 16.77 -4.27
C HIS A 100 13.96 17.12 -2.89
N ARG A 101 14.11 16.13 -2.00
CA ARG A 101 14.83 16.32 -0.74
C ARG A 101 16.32 16.09 -0.96
N ASP A 102 17.15 16.93 -0.36
CA ASP A 102 18.61 16.79 -0.43
C ASP A 102 19.07 15.41 0.06
N LEU A 103 20.06 14.83 -0.64
CA LEU A 103 20.52 13.45 -0.44
C LEU A 103 21.01 13.18 0.99
N GLU A 104 21.58 14.19 1.65
CA GLU A 104 22.07 14.12 3.03
C GLU A 104 20.93 13.92 4.05
N ASP A 105 19.73 14.37 3.67
CA ASP A 105 18.55 14.39 4.51
C ASP A 105 17.63 13.17 4.27
N ILE A 106 17.91 12.40 3.21
CA ILE A 106 17.13 11.21 2.87
C ILE A 106 17.44 10.09 3.85
N LYS A 107 16.39 9.58 4.50
CA LYS A 107 16.48 8.37 5.30
C LYS A 107 16.63 7.16 4.39
N TRP A 108 17.84 6.64 4.31
CA TRP A 108 18.13 5.37 3.64
C TRP A 108 17.78 4.19 4.54
N PHE A 109 17.25 3.14 3.93
CA PHE A 109 17.07 1.83 4.55
C PHE A 109 18.19 0.92 4.06
N GLN A 110 19.04 0.49 4.99
CA GLN A 110 20.18 -0.39 4.75
C GLN A 110 19.79 -1.85 5.00
N CYS A 111 20.25 -2.77 4.15
CA CYS A 111 20.18 -4.19 4.44
C CYS A 111 21.21 -4.56 5.51
N GLU A 112 20.79 -5.34 6.50
CA GLU A 112 21.67 -5.81 7.59
C GLU A 112 22.61 -6.94 7.13
N HIS A 113 22.31 -7.60 6.00
CA HIS A 113 23.06 -8.75 5.49
C HIS A 113 24.01 -8.41 4.34
N CYS A 114 23.92 -7.23 3.74
CA CYS A 114 24.79 -6.81 2.64
C CYS A 114 24.84 -5.27 2.50
N SER A 115 25.63 -4.77 1.54
CA SER A 115 25.79 -3.32 1.30
C SER A 115 24.60 -2.62 0.62
N TYR A 116 23.51 -3.34 0.30
CA TYR A 116 22.35 -2.76 -0.39
C TYR A 116 21.63 -1.67 0.42
N LYS A 117 21.41 -0.52 -0.21
CA LYS A 117 20.66 0.63 0.32
C LYS A 117 19.48 0.99 -0.57
N THR A 118 18.38 1.44 0.03
CA THR A 118 17.23 1.94 -0.72
C THR A 118 16.46 3.02 0.02
N LYS A 119 15.77 3.90 -0.72
CA LYS A 119 14.89 4.92 -0.17
C LYS A 119 13.49 4.40 0.23
N SER A 120 13.20 3.12 -0.04
CA SER A 120 11.89 2.51 0.22
C SER A 120 12.00 1.28 1.13
N LYS A 121 11.34 1.32 2.28
CA LYS A 121 11.24 0.17 3.20
C LYS A 121 10.64 -1.07 2.53
N GLY A 122 9.69 -0.89 1.60
CA GLY A 122 9.10 -2.00 0.84
C GLY A 122 10.12 -2.67 -0.08
N ASN A 123 10.96 -1.89 -0.75
CA ASN A 123 12.02 -2.42 -1.61
C ASN A 123 13.07 -3.16 -0.79
N LEU A 124 13.41 -2.67 0.41
CA LEU A 124 14.31 -3.39 1.30
C LEU A 124 13.73 -4.75 1.70
N LYS A 125 12.43 -4.82 2.04
CA LYS A 125 11.76 -6.08 2.37
C LYS A 125 11.79 -7.06 1.20
N ILE A 126 11.49 -6.59 -0.01
CA ILE A 126 11.56 -7.41 -1.24
C ILE A 126 12.98 -7.91 -1.48
N HIS A 127 13.97 -7.03 -1.34
CA HIS A 127 15.39 -7.38 -1.46
C HIS A 127 15.77 -8.51 -0.49
N ILE A 128 15.44 -8.36 0.81
CA ILE A 128 15.70 -9.37 1.84
C ILE A 128 15.04 -10.70 1.45
N VAL A 129 13.76 -10.71 1.09
CA VAL A 129 13.04 -11.93 0.66
C VAL A 129 13.71 -12.59 -0.55
N SER A 130 14.20 -11.81 -1.50
CA SER A 130 14.80 -12.36 -2.72
C SER A 130 16.21 -12.91 -2.54
N LYS A 131 17.05 -12.23 -1.73
CA LYS A 131 18.50 -12.47 -1.63
C LYS A 131 18.95 -13.11 -0.33
N HIS A 132 18.22 -12.89 0.76
CA HIS A 132 18.66 -13.25 2.11
C HIS A 132 17.71 -14.17 2.86
N THR A 133 16.55 -14.52 2.28
CA THR A 133 15.65 -15.53 2.86
C THR A 133 15.96 -16.91 2.30
N ASN A 134 16.22 -17.85 3.20
CA ASN A 134 16.46 -19.25 2.89
C ASN A 134 15.23 -19.86 2.19
N PRO A 135 15.41 -20.76 1.20
CA PRO A 135 14.30 -21.37 0.47
C PRO A 135 13.21 -22.02 1.35
N GLU A 136 13.60 -22.54 2.51
CA GLU A 136 12.72 -23.19 3.49
C GLU A 136 11.79 -22.19 4.22
N ASP A 137 12.28 -20.96 4.44
CA ASP A 137 11.52 -19.88 5.08
C ASP A 137 10.73 -19.03 4.08
N VAL A 138 10.94 -19.25 2.77
CA VAL A 138 10.21 -18.52 1.73
C VAL A 138 8.78 -19.00 1.65
N LYS A 139 7.84 -18.08 1.85
CA LYS A 139 6.46 -18.27 1.41
C LYS A 139 6.39 -18.17 -0.12
N TRP A 140 6.35 -19.32 -0.78
CA TRP A 140 6.29 -19.41 -2.24
C TRP A 140 4.92 -18.99 -2.79
N PHE A 141 4.96 -18.24 -3.88
CA PHE A 141 3.79 -17.99 -4.72
C PHE A 141 3.78 -19.01 -5.85
N GLN A 142 2.78 -19.88 -5.85
CA GLN A 142 2.64 -20.95 -6.83
C GLN A 142 1.69 -20.55 -7.95
N CYS A 143 2.03 -20.94 -9.18
CA CYS A 143 1.12 -20.85 -10.31
C CYS A 143 0.03 -21.93 -10.18
N GLU A 144 -1.21 -21.56 -10.43
CA GLU A 144 -2.34 -22.50 -10.43
C GLU A 144 -2.40 -23.32 -11.72
N CYS A 145 -1.81 -22.81 -12.81
CA CYS A 145 -1.81 -23.46 -14.12
C CYS A 145 -0.63 -24.42 -14.34
N CYS A 146 0.45 -24.32 -13.56
CA CYS A 146 1.64 -25.17 -13.72
C CYS A 146 2.47 -25.28 -12.43
N SER A 147 3.55 -26.06 -12.46
CA SER A 147 4.44 -26.30 -11.30
C SER A 147 5.34 -25.11 -10.92
N TYR A 148 5.26 -23.98 -11.63
CA TYR A 148 6.10 -22.81 -11.38
C TYR A 148 5.85 -22.19 -10.00
N LYS A 149 6.95 -21.83 -9.31
CA LYS A 149 6.93 -21.15 -8.01
C LYS A 149 7.87 -19.94 -8.03
N ALA A 150 7.47 -18.87 -7.36
CA ALA A 150 8.26 -17.65 -7.24
C ALA A 150 8.34 -17.14 -5.80
N LYS A 151 9.47 -16.52 -5.45
CA LYS A 151 9.65 -15.85 -4.15
C LYS A 151 8.82 -14.56 -4.04
N LEU A 152 8.54 -13.91 -5.17
CA LEU A 152 7.80 -12.64 -5.24
C LEU A 152 6.53 -12.77 -6.08
N LYS A 153 5.45 -12.12 -5.62
CA LYS A 153 4.18 -12.08 -6.35
C LYS A 153 4.30 -11.41 -7.72
N SER A 154 5.21 -10.44 -7.88
CA SER A 154 5.48 -9.78 -9.16
C SER A 154 6.05 -10.75 -10.20
N ASP A 155 6.93 -11.65 -9.77
CA ASP A 155 7.51 -12.66 -10.65
C ASP A 155 6.46 -13.66 -11.10
N LEU A 156 5.60 -14.12 -10.18
CA LEU A 156 4.46 -14.96 -10.54
C LEU A 156 3.53 -14.25 -11.53
N LYS A 157 3.17 -12.99 -11.31
CA LYS A 157 2.33 -12.23 -12.27
C LYS A 157 2.96 -12.14 -13.65
N ARG A 158 4.26 -11.84 -13.72
CA ARG A 158 5.00 -11.79 -14.99
C ARG A 158 5.03 -13.16 -15.66
N HIS A 159 5.22 -14.23 -14.89
CA HIS A 159 5.13 -15.59 -15.38
C HIS A 159 3.75 -15.87 -15.99
N ILE A 160 2.65 -15.57 -15.27
CA ILE A 160 1.30 -15.82 -15.77
C ILE A 160 1.03 -15.03 -17.06
N VAL A 161 1.38 -13.74 -17.12
CA VAL A 161 1.18 -12.93 -18.33
C VAL A 161 1.99 -13.46 -19.53
N SER A 162 3.19 -14.01 -19.29
CA SER A 162 4.07 -14.47 -20.36
C SER A 162 3.83 -15.93 -20.79
N LYS A 163 3.32 -16.78 -19.90
CA LYS A 163 3.13 -18.23 -20.14
C LYS A 163 1.66 -18.67 -20.20
N HIS A 164 0.74 -17.87 -19.66
CA HIS A 164 -0.69 -18.17 -19.56
C HIS A 164 -1.51 -16.95 -20.03
N ARG A 165 -1.29 -16.54 -21.28
CA ARG A 165 -1.76 -15.27 -21.88
C ARG A 165 -3.27 -15.01 -21.78
N ASN A 166 -4.08 -16.00 -21.39
CA ASN A 166 -5.53 -15.91 -21.17
C ASN A 166 -5.87 -16.25 -19.70
N PHE A 167 -6.40 -15.27 -18.97
CA PHE A 167 -6.86 -15.40 -17.58
C PHE A 167 -8.33 -15.88 -17.49
N GLU A 168 -8.85 -16.57 -18.53
CA GLU A 168 -10.24 -17.06 -18.56
C GLU A 168 -10.38 -18.56 -18.19
N ASP A 169 -9.29 -19.28 -17.97
CA ASP A 169 -9.31 -20.70 -17.58
C ASP A 169 -9.02 -20.91 -16.09
N VAL A 170 -9.68 -20.15 -15.20
CA VAL A 170 -9.73 -20.48 -13.77
C VAL A 170 -11.19 -20.43 -13.31
N LYS A 171 -11.74 -21.62 -13.09
CA LYS A 171 -13.03 -21.86 -12.42
C LYS A 171 -12.86 -21.74 -10.90
#